data_AF-A0A2R4LZC9-F1
#
_entry.id   AF-A0A2R4LZC9-F1
#
_cell.length_a   1.000
_cell.length_b   1.000
_cell.length_c   1.000
_cell.angle_alpha   90.00
_cell.angle_beta   90.00
_cell.angle_gamma   90.00
#
_symmetry.space_group_name_H-M   'P 1'
#
loop_
_entity.id
_entity.type
_entity.pdbx_description
1 polymer ?
#
loop_
_entity_poly.entity_id
_entity_poly.type
_entity_poly.pdbx_seq_one_letter_code
_entity_poly.pdbx_strand_id
1 'polypeptide(L)'
;MIEQTRMEISTALVALAEGNDAIPPITNGNIRTQIGSVEMVWKGLDKKAATFLSETGLTDEEVLKLTFKSQSLEKLWRNVAQSLELQTSVNQAPEKLVRTRIITTATNQSRLLQEAGKEACLIHLAHKSQVSAAQVETLKDILATFDQNIFELTFVRPASAPAPQSDVLEQAAFNTWQDWVGLETLFEGVIEDPNGQDMINLLPDMSYGIEFLNMKLHENIAIFMSL
;
A
#
# COMPACT_ATOMS: atom_id res chain seq x y z
N MET A 1 -12.98 7.12 11.47
CA MET A 1 -12.00 6.93 10.37
C MET A 1 -12.15 5.56 9.72
N ILE A 2 -11.99 4.43 10.45
CA ILE A 2 -12.07 3.08 9.85
C ILE A 2 -13.43 2.78 9.19
N GLU A 3 -14.55 3.15 9.82
CA GLU A 3 -15.89 2.97 9.22
C GLU A 3 -16.06 3.76 7.92
N GLN A 4 -15.45 4.94 7.83
CA GLN A 4 -15.50 5.77 6.64
C GLN A 4 -14.72 5.14 5.50
N THR A 5 -13.50 4.64 5.75
CA THR A 5 -12.69 3.91 4.76
C THR A 5 -13.42 2.66 4.24
N ARG A 6 -14.13 1.92 5.11
CA ARG A 6 -14.94 0.75 4.71
C ARG A 6 -16.07 1.14 3.75
N MET A 7 -16.74 2.26 4.00
CA MET A 7 -17.77 2.78 3.09
C MET A 7 -17.16 3.22 1.76
N GLU A 8 -16.04 3.95 1.79
CA GLU A 8 -15.35 4.43 0.58
C GLU A 8 -14.94 3.28 -0.35
N ILE A 9 -14.40 2.18 0.19
CA ILE A 9 -14.07 0.98 -0.60
C ILE A 9 -15.31 0.40 -1.28
N SER A 10 -16.41 0.32 -0.54
CA SER A 10 -17.67 -0.21 -1.06
C SER A 10 -18.25 0.69 -2.17
N THR A 11 -18.21 2.01 -1.97
CA THR A 11 -18.62 2.99 -2.99
C THR A 11 -17.73 2.93 -4.23
N ALA A 12 -16.42 2.80 -4.07
CA ALA A 12 -15.48 2.70 -5.19
C ALA A 12 -15.72 1.43 -6.03
N LEU A 13 -16.00 0.29 -5.38
CA LEU A 13 -16.35 -0.95 -6.07
C LEU A 13 -17.59 -0.81 -6.94
N VAL A 14 -18.64 -0.17 -6.41
CA VAL A 14 -19.87 0.11 -7.16
C VAL A 14 -19.57 1.05 -8.33
N ALA A 15 -18.84 2.13 -8.09
CA ALA A 15 -18.47 3.09 -9.13
C ALA A 15 -17.66 2.44 -10.28
N LEU A 16 -16.76 1.51 -9.97
CA LEU A 16 -15.98 0.79 -11.00
C LEU A 16 -16.85 -0.18 -11.82
N ALA A 17 -17.85 -0.79 -11.19
CA ALA A 17 -18.73 -1.77 -11.84
C ALA A 17 -19.86 -1.13 -12.65
N GLU A 18 -20.49 -0.09 -12.12
CA GLU A 18 -21.71 0.53 -12.64
C GLU A 18 -21.46 1.89 -13.29
N GLY A 19 -20.32 2.52 -12.99
CA GLY A 19 -20.02 3.89 -13.37
C GLY A 19 -20.67 4.93 -12.45
N ASN A 20 -20.18 6.16 -12.53
CA ASN A 20 -20.80 7.36 -11.96
C ASN A 20 -20.40 8.59 -12.80
N ASP A 21 -20.74 9.80 -12.33
CA ASP A 21 -20.46 11.05 -13.04
C ASP A 21 -18.95 11.30 -13.30
N ALA A 22 -18.06 10.69 -12.52
CA ALA A 22 -16.61 10.86 -12.62
C ALA A 22 -15.90 9.67 -13.28
N ILE A 23 -16.46 8.46 -13.21
CA ILE A 23 -15.83 7.21 -13.63
C ILE A 23 -16.79 6.48 -14.58
N PRO A 24 -16.46 6.32 -15.87
CA PRO A 24 -17.29 5.53 -16.77
C PRO A 24 -17.24 4.04 -16.37
N PRO A 25 -18.31 3.27 -16.60
CA PRO A 25 -18.35 1.86 -16.26
C PRO A 25 -17.30 1.06 -17.03
N ILE A 26 -16.63 0.13 -16.35
CA ILE A 26 -15.67 -0.77 -17.00
C ILE A 26 -16.44 -1.81 -17.82
N THR A 27 -16.25 -1.80 -19.14
CA THR A 27 -16.96 -2.69 -20.07
C THR A 27 -16.22 -4.00 -20.37
N ASN A 28 -14.92 -4.09 -20.04
CA ASN A 28 -14.12 -5.29 -20.28
C ASN A 28 -14.57 -6.46 -19.38
N GLY A 29 -15.02 -7.56 -19.99
CA GLY A 29 -15.58 -8.71 -19.26
C GLY A 29 -14.61 -9.39 -18.29
N ASN A 30 -13.32 -9.43 -18.62
CA ASN A 30 -12.30 -10.03 -17.74
C ASN A 30 -12.09 -9.16 -16.50
N ILE A 31 -11.96 -7.84 -16.68
CA ILE A 31 -11.78 -6.89 -15.57
C ILE A 31 -13.03 -6.87 -14.68
N ARG A 32 -14.24 -6.90 -15.26
CA ARG A 32 -15.48 -7.00 -14.48
C ARG A 32 -15.55 -8.26 -13.62
N THR A 33 -15.10 -9.40 -14.14
CA THR A 33 -15.05 -10.65 -13.37
C THR A 33 -14.08 -10.57 -12.19
N GLN A 34 -12.94 -9.92 -12.39
CA GLN A 34 -11.98 -9.66 -11.33
C GLN A 34 -12.57 -8.73 -10.26
N ILE A 35 -13.25 -7.64 -10.66
CA ILE A 35 -13.94 -6.72 -9.73
C ILE A 35 -15.01 -7.47 -8.91
N GLY A 36 -15.81 -8.33 -9.53
CA GLY A 36 -16.79 -9.15 -8.79
C GLY A 36 -16.13 -10.10 -7.78
N SER A 37 -14.95 -10.63 -8.11
CA SER A 37 -14.16 -11.45 -7.18
C SER A 37 -13.63 -10.63 -6.00
N VAL A 38 -13.16 -9.41 -6.25
CA VAL A 38 -12.76 -8.46 -5.20
C VAL A 38 -13.94 -8.14 -4.29
N GLU A 39 -15.10 -7.81 -4.85
CA GLU A 39 -16.31 -7.47 -4.09
C GLU A 39 -16.75 -8.62 -3.16
N MET A 40 -16.71 -9.85 -3.66
CA MET A 40 -17.06 -11.03 -2.86
C MET A 40 -16.11 -11.23 -1.66
N VAL A 41 -14.79 -11.08 -1.87
CA VAL A 41 -13.79 -11.19 -0.80
C VAL A 41 -13.91 -10.03 0.18
N TRP A 42 -14.13 -8.81 -0.33
CA TRP A 42 -14.35 -7.61 0.48
C TRP A 42 -15.55 -7.77 1.41
N LYS A 43 -16.71 -8.20 0.92
CA LYS A 43 -17.91 -8.46 1.76
C LYS A 43 -17.62 -9.43 2.91
N GLY A 44 -16.83 -10.46 2.65
CA GLY A 44 -16.40 -11.41 3.68
C GLY A 44 -15.42 -10.82 4.71
N LEU A 45 -14.53 -9.93 4.26
CA LEU A 45 -13.57 -9.23 5.12
C LEU A 45 -14.26 -8.15 5.97
N ASP A 46 -15.12 -7.35 5.35
CA ASP A 46 -15.87 -6.25 5.96
C ASP A 46 -16.70 -6.71 7.16
N LYS A 47 -17.37 -7.87 7.02
CA LYS A 47 -18.11 -8.50 8.12
C LYS A 47 -17.21 -8.84 9.32
N LYS A 48 -15.99 -9.32 9.06
CA LYS A 48 -15.03 -9.67 10.12
C LYS A 48 -14.37 -8.43 10.73
N ALA A 49 -14.08 -7.42 9.91
CA ALA A 49 -13.59 -6.13 10.39
C ALA A 49 -14.61 -5.46 11.32
N ALA A 50 -15.91 -5.54 11.01
CA ALA A 50 -16.95 -5.06 11.92
C ALA A 50 -16.94 -5.79 13.28
N THR A 51 -16.69 -7.10 13.30
CA THR A 51 -16.53 -7.88 14.53
C THR A 51 -15.26 -7.50 15.29
N PHE A 52 -14.14 -7.26 14.61
CA PHE A 52 -12.90 -6.79 15.24
C PHE A 52 -13.07 -5.44 15.95
N LEU A 53 -13.82 -4.53 15.33
CA LEU A 53 -14.10 -3.20 15.88
C LEU A 53 -15.15 -3.22 17.00
N SER A 54 -15.77 -4.37 17.26
CA SER A 54 -16.68 -4.55 18.39
C SER A 54 -15.92 -4.91 19.67
N GLU A 55 -16.51 -4.62 20.83
CA GLU A 55 -15.85 -4.75 22.15
C GLU A 55 -15.36 -6.17 22.51
N THR A 56 -15.71 -7.18 21.71
CA THR A 56 -15.34 -8.59 21.95
C THR A 56 -13.90 -8.95 21.57
N GLY A 57 -13.17 -8.07 20.86
CA GLY A 57 -11.78 -8.34 20.43
C GLY A 57 -11.65 -9.54 19.47
N LEU A 58 -10.43 -9.84 19.03
CA LEU A 58 -10.09 -11.04 18.26
C LEU A 58 -8.91 -11.76 18.91
N THR A 59 -8.86 -13.07 18.78
CA THR A 59 -7.70 -13.89 19.14
C THR A 59 -6.59 -13.78 18.09
N ASP A 60 -5.34 -14.08 18.45
CA ASP A 60 -4.19 -14.05 17.52
C ASP A 60 -4.43 -14.91 16.26
N GLU A 61 -5.06 -16.09 16.43
CA GLU A 61 -5.41 -16.97 15.30
C GLU A 61 -6.42 -16.31 14.36
N GLU A 62 -7.37 -15.55 14.90
CA GLU A 62 -8.35 -14.81 14.10
C GLU A 62 -7.72 -13.60 13.39
N VAL A 63 -6.77 -12.93 14.04
CA VAL A 63 -5.96 -11.86 13.42
C VAL A 63 -5.15 -12.42 12.26
N LEU A 64 -4.47 -13.55 12.42
CA LEU A 64 -3.74 -14.22 11.34
C LEU A 64 -4.65 -14.58 10.16
N LYS A 65 -5.83 -15.16 10.45
CA LYS A 65 -6.85 -15.47 9.41
C LYS A 65 -7.37 -14.22 8.72
N LEU A 66 -7.49 -13.09 9.42
CA LEU A 66 -7.89 -11.81 8.86
C LEU A 66 -6.81 -11.29 7.91
N THR A 67 -5.54 -11.40 8.31
CA THR A 67 -4.37 -11.04 7.50
C THR A 67 -4.28 -11.84 6.20
N PHE A 68 -4.51 -13.16 6.23
CA PHE A 68 -4.55 -13.96 4.99
C PHE A 68 -5.67 -13.53 4.04
N LYS A 69 -6.83 -13.11 4.58
CA LYS A 69 -7.94 -12.61 3.77
C LYS A 69 -7.66 -11.22 3.21
N SER A 70 -7.03 -10.33 3.98
CA SER A 70 -6.63 -9.01 3.48
C SER A 70 -5.58 -9.13 2.38
N GLN A 71 -4.59 -10.00 2.51
CA GLN A 71 -3.60 -10.31 1.46
C GLN A 71 -4.27 -10.86 0.19
N SER A 72 -5.27 -11.73 0.35
CA SER A 72 -6.02 -12.26 -0.80
C SER A 72 -6.79 -11.16 -1.52
N LEU A 73 -7.41 -10.24 -0.78
CA LEU A 73 -8.10 -9.08 -1.33
C LEU A 73 -7.13 -8.14 -2.06
N GLU A 74 -5.99 -7.85 -1.44
CA GLU A 74 -4.94 -7.01 -2.02
C GLU A 74 -4.43 -7.59 -3.34
N LYS A 75 -4.16 -8.90 -3.39
CA LYS A 75 -3.74 -9.58 -4.62
C LYS A 75 -4.79 -9.45 -5.73
N LEU A 76 -6.06 -9.62 -5.41
CA LEU A 76 -7.14 -9.46 -6.39
C LEU A 76 -7.22 -8.00 -6.87
N TRP A 77 -7.07 -7.04 -5.97
CA TRP A 77 -7.05 -5.62 -6.33
C TRP A 77 -5.88 -5.27 -7.25
N ARG A 78 -4.69 -5.80 -6.99
CA ARG A 78 -3.52 -5.65 -7.86
C ARG A 78 -3.78 -6.18 -9.26
N ASN A 79 -4.44 -7.32 -9.39
CA ASN A 79 -4.78 -7.88 -10.70
C ASN A 79 -5.72 -6.97 -11.50
N VAL A 80 -6.69 -6.35 -10.82
CA VAL A 80 -7.58 -5.35 -11.45
C VAL A 80 -6.78 -4.12 -11.89
N ALA A 81 -5.94 -3.56 -11.00
CA ALA A 81 -5.13 -2.40 -11.31
C ALA A 81 -4.18 -2.65 -12.49
N GLN A 82 -3.49 -3.79 -12.52
CA GLN A 82 -2.61 -4.18 -13.64
C GLN A 82 -3.38 -4.36 -14.95
N SER A 83 -4.58 -4.94 -14.88
CA SER A 83 -5.41 -5.12 -16.09
C SER A 83 -5.91 -3.77 -16.64
N LEU A 84 -6.23 -2.81 -15.76
CA LEU A 84 -6.58 -1.45 -16.13
C LEU A 84 -5.38 -0.67 -16.69
N GLU A 85 -4.20 -0.84 -16.11
CA GLU A 85 -2.96 -0.23 -16.61
C GLU A 85 -2.61 -0.77 -18.00
N LEU A 86 -2.71 -2.09 -18.20
CA LEU A 86 -2.48 -2.70 -19.51
C LEU A 86 -3.46 -2.17 -20.55
N GLN A 87 -4.75 -2.09 -20.21
CA GLN A 87 -5.75 -1.48 -21.09
C GLN A 87 -5.41 -0.02 -21.41
N THR A 88 -4.92 0.73 -20.43
CA THR A 88 -4.51 2.13 -20.62
C THR A 88 -3.28 2.25 -21.52
N SER A 89 -2.30 1.35 -21.35
CA SER A 89 -1.08 1.29 -22.17
C SER A 89 -1.30 1.05 -23.65
N VAL A 90 -2.35 0.28 -23.98
CA VAL A 90 -2.71 0.00 -25.38
C VAL A 90 -3.40 1.22 -26.02
N ASN A 91 -4.04 2.08 -25.22
CA ASN A 91 -4.95 3.11 -25.70
C ASN A 91 -4.44 4.56 -25.56
N GLN A 92 -3.28 4.78 -24.95
CA GLN A 92 -2.80 6.14 -24.63
C GLN A 92 -1.42 6.47 -25.22
N ALA A 93 -1.18 7.77 -25.42
CA ALA A 93 0.10 8.31 -25.87
C ALA A 93 1.22 8.07 -24.82
N PRO A 94 2.49 7.92 -25.24
CA PRO A 94 3.62 7.59 -24.36
C PRO A 94 3.77 8.49 -23.12
N GLU A 95 3.48 9.79 -23.25
CA GLU A 95 3.57 10.76 -22.15
C GLU A 95 2.57 10.45 -21.01
N LYS A 96 1.35 10.03 -21.35
CA LYS A 96 0.34 9.64 -20.36
C LYS A 96 0.73 8.35 -19.64
N LEU A 97 1.50 7.48 -20.29
CA LEU A 97 2.03 6.26 -19.67
C LEU A 97 3.11 6.55 -18.65
N VAL A 98 3.99 7.51 -18.92
CA VAL A 98 4.99 7.96 -17.95
C VAL A 98 4.31 8.56 -16.71
N ARG A 99 3.33 9.45 -16.90
CA ARG A 99 2.54 10.02 -15.79
C ARG A 99 1.82 8.93 -14.99
N THR A 100 1.20 7.97 -15.68
CA THR A 100 0.50 6.84 -15.04
C THR A 100 1.47 6.00 -14.20
N ARG A 101 2.67 5.69 -14.72
CA ARG A 101 3.69 4.95 -13.97
C ARG A 101 4.15 5.68 -12.71
N ILE A 102 4.39 6.99 -12.79
CA ILE A 102 4.76 7.81 -11.61
C ILE A 102 3.66 7.73 -10.55
N ILE A 103 2.40 7.93 -10.93
CA ILE A 103 1.26 7.83 -10.02
C ILE A 103 1.19 6.44 -9.40
N THR A 104 1.31 5.38 -10.21
CA THR A 104 1.27 3.99 -9.74
C THR A 104 2.42 3.71 -8.76
N THR A 105 3.66 4.10 -9.09
CA THR A 105 4.83 3.91 -8.21
C THR A 105 4.68 4.68 -6.90
N ALA A 106 4.23 5.93 -6.95
CA ALA A 106 4.00 6.74 -5.76
C ALA A 106 2.88 6.17 -4.88
N THR A 107 1.76 5.76 -5.48
CA THR A 107 0.63 5.14 -4.76
C THR A 107 1.03 3.81 -4.12
N ASN A 108 1.93 3.06 -4.77
CA ASN A 108 2.44 1.80 -4.23
C ASN A 108 3.34 1.98 -3.01
N GLN A 109 3.91 3.17 -2.76
CA GLN A 109 4.78 3.40 -1.59
C GLN A 109 4.01 3.26 -0.28
N SER A 110 2.84 3.90 -0.17
CA SER A 110 1.97 3.76 0.99
C SER A 110 1.62 2.31 1.29
N ARG A 111 1.36 1.52 0.25
CA ARG A 111 1.09 0.09 0.36
C ARG A 111 2.30 -0.70 0.87
N LEU A 112 3.47 -0.52 0.25
CA LEU A 112 4.71 -1.19 0.64
C LEU A 112 5.07 -0.89 2.11
N LEU A 113 4.90 0.36 2.53
CA LEU A 113 5.18 0.77 3.91
C LEU A 113 4.25 0.10 4.94
N GLN A 114 2.95 0.03 4.63
CA GLN A 114 1.98 -0.68 5.47
C GLN A 114 2.23 -2.20 5.47
N GLU A 115 2.66 -2.75 4.33
CA GLU A 115 3.03 -4.17 4.20
C GLU A 115 4.26 -4.49 5.06
N ALA A 116 5.26 -3.62 5.07
CA ALA A 116 6.45 -3.74 5.92
C ALA A 116 6.09 -3.74 7.41
N GLY A 117 5.27 -2.78 7.86
CA GLY A 117 4.80 -2.74 9.26
C GLY A 117 4.03 -3.98 9.67
N LYS A 118 3.18 -4.49 8.77
CA LYS A 118 2.47 -5.75 8.96
C LYS A 118 3.43 -6.93 9.10
N GLU A 119 4.46 -7.06 8.24
CA GLU A 119 5.45 -8.14 8.38
C GLU A 119 6.24 -8.02 9.69
N ALA A 120 6.60 -6.80 10.13
CA ALA A 120 7.24 -6.60 11.43
C ALA A 120 6.37 -7.07 12.61
N CYS A 121 5.06 -6.77 12.59
CA CYS A 121 4.11 -7.30 13.57
C CYS A 121 4.01 -8.83 13.53
N LEU A 122 3.97 -9.44 12.33
CA LEU A 122 3.88 -10.88 12.19
C LEU A 122 5.14 -11.60 12.69
N ILE A 123 6.32 -11.02 12.43
CA ILE A 123 7.60 -11.51 12.98
C ILE A 123 7.54 -11.53 14.52
N HIS A 124 7.04 -10.45 15.13
CA HIS A 124 6.88 -10.39 16.58
C HIS A 124 5.88 -11.43 17.11
N LEU A 125 4.70 -11.55 16.49
CA LEU A 125 3.64 -12.48 16.91
C LEU A 125 4.03 -13.95 16.72
N ALA A 126 4.91 -14.28 15.77
CA ALA A 126 5.34 -15.64 15.49
C ALA A 126 6.26 -16.23 16.58
N HIS A 127 6.63 -15.46 17.60
CA HIS A 127 7.56 -15.78 18.70
C HIS A 127 7.76 -17.30 18.94
N LYS A 128 8.96 -17.80 18.64
CA LYS A 128 9.41 -19.21 18.82
C LYS A 128 8.74 -20.29 17.94
N SER A 129 7.79 -19.96 17.08
CA SER A 129 7.31 -20.85 16.00
C SER A 129 8.10 -20.60 14.71
N GLN A 130 8.25 -21.62 13.86
CA GLN A 130 9.18 -21.71 12.70
C GLN A 130 9.03 -20.65 11.57
N VAL A 131 8.49 -19.45 11.82
CA VAL A 131 8.10 -18.49 10.78
C VAL A 131 9.13 -17.35 10.57
N SER A 132 10.24 -17.27 11.31
CA SER A 132 11.07 -16.05 11.26
C SER A 132 11.82 -15.83 9.94
N ALA A 133 12.42 -16.85 9.32
CA ALA A 133 13.33 -16.62 8.19
C ALA A 133 12.61 -16.14 6.92
N ALA A 134 11.54 -16.82 6.49
CA ALA A 134 10.81 -16.46 5.28
C ALA A 134 10.13 -15.08 5.40
N GLN A 135 9.69 -14.74 6.61
CA GLN A 135 8.98 -13.48 6.86
C GLN A 135 9.96 -12.30 6.95
N VAL A 136 11.14 -12.52 7.53
CA VAL A 136 12.26 -11.56 7.48
C VAL A 136 12.72 -11.31 6.04
N GLU A 137 12.84 -12.36 5.21
CA GLU A 137 13.20 -12.17 3.79
C GLU A 137 12.10 -11.40 3.03
N THR A 138 10.82 -11.69 3.31
CA THR A 138 9.70 -10.92 2.73
C THR A 138 9.78 -9.45 3.12
N LEU A 139 10.07 -9.16 4.39
CA LEU A 139 10.26 -7.78 4.87
C LEU A 139 11.42 -7.10 4.12
N LYS A 140 12.58 -7.76 3.98
CA LYS A 140 13.73 -7.21 3.22
C LYS A 140 13.37 -6.87 1.77
N ASP A 141 12.65 -7.75 1.08
CA ASP A 141 12.24 -7.53 -0.31
C ASP A 141 11.30 -6.33 -0.44
N ILE A 142 10.37 -6.16 0.53
CA ILE A 142 9.47 -5.01 0.58
C ILE A 142 10.27 -3.71 0.78
N LEU A 143 11.19 -3.69 1.74
CA LEU A 143 12.01 -2.51 2.06
C LEU A 143 12.90 -2.13 0.88
N ALA A 144 13.59 -3.09 0.26
CA ALA A 144 14.42 -2.84 -0.91
C ALA A 144 13.61 -2.27 -2.09
N THR A 145 12.37 -2.75 -2.27
CA THR A 145 11.47 -2.20 -3.30
C THR A 145 11.00 -0.79 -2.94
N PHE A 146 10.69 -0.51 -1.67
CA PHE A 146 10.31 0.82 -1.20
C PHE A 146 11.47 1.81 -1.40
N ASP A 147 12.67 1.46 -0.93
CA ASP A 147 13.91 2.23 -1.09
C ASP A 147 14.16 2.67 -2.52
N GLN A 148 14.17 1.71 -3.43
CA GLN A 148 14.43 1.95 -4.83
C GLN A 148 13.42 2.94 -5.42
N ASN A 149 12.13 2.74 -5.10
CA ASN A 149 11.08 3.59 -5.62
C ASN A 149 11.11 5.01 -5.01
N ILE A 150 11.32 5.14 -3.71
CA ILE A 150 11.42 6.45 -3.06
C ILE A 150 12.64 7.21 -3.60
N PHE A 151 13.76 6.53 -3.83
CA PHE A 151 14.94 7.12 -4.45
C PHE A 151 14.63 7.57 -5.89
N GLU A 152 13.99 6.72 -6.69
CA GLU A 152 13.61 7.05 -8.06
C GLU A 152 12.66 8.26 -8.12
N LEU A 153 11.63 8.28 -7.28
CA LEU A 153 10.66 9.38 -7.20
C LEU A 153 11.31 10.70 -6.75
N THR A 154 12.36 10.63 -5.94
CA THR A 154 13.04 11.82 -5.39
C THR A 154 14.12 12.35 -6.33
N PHE A 155 14.93 11.47 -6.93
CA PHE A 155 16.17 11.87 -7.60
C PHE A 155 16.21 11.52 -9.09
N VAL A 156 15.47 10.50 -9.55
CA VAL A 156 15.54 10.02 -10.93
C VAL A 156 14.55 10.79 -11.80
N ARG A 157 15.09 11.71 -12.58
CA ARG A 157 14.33 12.48 -13.57
C ARG A 157 14.23 11.71 -14.88
N PRO A 158 13.04 11.47 -15.45
CA PRO A 158 12.96 10.97 -16.82
C PRO A 158 13.63 11.99 -17.75
N ALA A 159 14.63 11.56 -18.52
CA ALA A 159 15.41 12.42 -19.42
C ALA A 159 14.57 13.15 -20.49
N SER A 160 13.32 12.74 -20.66
CA SER A 160 12.33 13.27 -21.60
C SER A 160 11.04 13.73 -20.91
N ALA A 161 11.07 14.03 -19.60
CA ALA A 161 9.86 14.32 -18.83
C ALA A 161 9.09 15.56 -19.34
N PRO A 162 7.83 15.42 -19.77
CA PRO A 162 6.87 16.51 -19.83
C PRO A 162 6.21 16.75 -18.46
N ALA A 163 6.71 16.11 -17.40
CA ALA A 163 6.13 16.22 -16.07
C ALA A 163 6.39 17.63 -15.52
N PRO A 164 5.35 18.32 -15.04
CA PRO A 164 5.48 19.66 -14.50
C PRO A 164 6.46 19.68 -13.32
N GLN A 165 7.47 20.54 -13.43
CA GLN A 165 8.47 20.77 -12.41
C GLN A 165 7.90 21.78 -11.42
N SER A 166 7.82 21.38 -10.16
CA SER A 166 7.42 22.25 -9.07
C SER A 166 8.45 22.09 -7.96
N ASP A 167 9.10 23.19 -7.58
CA ASP A 167 10.02 23.24 -6.45
C ASP A 167 9.35 22.69 -5.17
N VAL A 168 8.04 22.86 -5.06
CA VAL A 168 7.22 22.32 -3.97
C VAL A 168 7.21 20.79 -3.97
N LEU A 169 7.08 20.17 -5.14
CA LEU A 169 7.10 18.72 -5.26
C LEU A 169 8.51 18.15 -4.99
N GLU A 170 9.55 18.80 -5.50
CA GLU A 170 10.93 18.38 -5.27
C GLU A 170 11.29 18.43 -3.77
N GLN A 171 10.93 19.53 -3.09
CA GLN A 171 11.15 19.67 -1.65
C GLN A 171 10.35 18.63 -0.85
N ALA A 172 9.10 18.37 -1.22
CA ALA A 172 8.25 17.43 -0.53
C ALA A 172 8.73 15.97 -0.73
N ALA A 173 9.19 15.61 -1.94
CA ALA A 173 9.82 14.32 -2.20
C ALA A 173 11.11 14.13 -1.40
N PHE A 174 11.97 15.16 -1.35
CA PHE A 174 13.22 15.12 -0.59
C PHE A 174 12.98 14.97 0.91
N ASN A 175 12.04 15.73 1.48
CA ASN A 175 11.69 15.61 2.90
C ASN A 175 11.22 14.18 3.23
N THR A 176 10.32 13.63 2.41
CA THR A 176 9.84 12.25 2.55
C THR A 176 10.97 11.22 2.52
N TRP A 177 11.95 11.39 1.63
CA TRP A 177 13.16 10.54 1.61
C TRP A 177 13.98 10.66 2.90
N GLN A 178 14.13 11.87 3.46
CA GLN A 178 14.84 12.05 4.72
C GLN A 178 14.14 11.40 5.91
N ASP A 179 12.81 11.52 6.00
CA ASP A 179 12.05 10.86 7.05
C ASP A 179 12.11 9.33 6.93
N TRP A 180 12.11 8.82 5.69
CA TRP A 180 12.28 7.41 5.43
C TRP A 180 13.59 6.86 6.02
N VAL A 181 14.73 7.53 5.81
CA VAL A 181 16.02 7.13 6.38
C VAL A 181 15.97 6.98 7.90
N GLY A 182 15.16 7.80 8.58
CA GLY A 182 14.94 7.64 10.03
C GLY A 182 14.13 6.39 10.37
N LEU A 183 13.07 6.12 9.63
CA LEU A 183 12.17 4.98 9.85
C LEU A 183 12.80 3.63 9.47
N GLU A 184 13.64 3.61 8.44
CA GLU A 184 14.35 2.41 7.96
C GLU A 184 15.08 1.69 9.10
N THR A 185 15.75 2.44 9.97
CA THR A 185 16.49 1.90 11.12
C THR A 185 15.62 1.10 12.11
N LEU A 186 14.33 1.42 12.21
CA LEU A 186 13.40 0.64 13.03
C LEU A 186 13.14 -0.73 12.39
N PHE A 187 13.02 -0.79 11.06
CA PHE A 187 12.89 -2.07 10.35
C PHE A 187 14.15 -2.91 10.40
N GLU A 188 15.33 -2.29 10.32
CA GLU A 188 16.62 -2.98 10.51
C GLU A 188 16.67 -3.67 11.89
N GLY A 189 16.22 -2.99 12.95
CA GLY A 189 16.13 -3.59 14.28
C GLY A 189 15.28 -4.87 14.34
N VAL A 190 14.18 -4.93 13.57
CA VAL A 190 13.34 -6.14 13.46
C VAL A 190 14.04 -7.26 12.69
N ILE A 191 14.81 -6.90 11.66
CA ILE A 191 15.53 -7.86 10.81
C ILE A 191 16.71 -8.47 11.56
N GLU A 192 17.46 -7.65 12.31
CA GLU A 192 18.67 -8.05 13.01
C GLU A 192 18.37 -8.88 14.27
N ASP A 193 17.36 -8.48 15.05
CA ASP A 193 16.95 -9.20 16.25
C ASP A 193 15.42 -9.45 16.32
N PRO A 194 14.90 -10.39 15.50
CA PRO A 194 13.47 -10.68 15.43
C PRO A 194 12.90 -11.30 16.71
N ASN A 195 13.75 -11.74 17.65
CA ASN A 195 13.34 -12.27 18.96
C ASN A 195 13.71 -11.32 20.11
N GLY A 196 14.18 -10.11 19.80
CA GLY A 196 14.61 -9.13 20.78
C GLY A 196 13.48 -8.76 21.72
N GLN A 197 13.81 -8.59 23.00
CA GLN A 197 12.82 -8.20 24.02
C GLN A 197 12.30 -6.77 23.79
N ASP A 198 13.08 -5.93 23.10
CA ASP A 198 12.74 -4.54 22.79
C ASP A 198 11.74 -4.40 21.64
N MET A 199 11.40 -5.49 20.94
CA MET A 199 10.42 -5.50 19.84
C MET A 199 9.06 -4.91 20.27
N ILE A 200 8.64 -5.14 21.52
CA ILE A 200 7.37 -4.60 22.02
C ILE A 200 7.36 -3.08 22.13
N ASN A 201 8.53 -2.46 22.32
CA ASN A 201 8.70 -1.01 22.37
C ASN A 201 8.93 -0.42 20.98
N LEU A 202 9.50 -1.20 20.06
CA LEU A 202 9.81 -0.77 18.69
C LEU A 202 8.58 -0.72 17.78
N LEU A 203 7.61 -1.64 17.94
CA LEU A 203 6.40 -1.67 17.11
C LEU A 203 5.53 -0.40 17.20
N PRO A 204 5.28 0.19 18.39
CA PRO A 204 4.58 1.46 18.48
C PRO A 204 5.28 2.62 17.75
N ASP A 205 6.60 2.75 17.90
CA ASP A 205 7.39 3.79 17.23
C ASP A 205 7.37 3.62 15.71
N MET A 206 7.48 2.37 15.25
CA MET A 206 7.34 2.01 13.84
C MET A 206 5.94 2.36 13.32
N SER A 207 4.88 2.03 14.07
CA SER A 207 3.51 2.36 13.68
C SER A 207 3.32 3.87 13.50
N TYR A 208 3.84 4.68 14.42
CA TYR A 208 3.78 6.14 14.31
C TYR A 208 4.56 6.66 13.10
N GLY A 209 5.79 6.17 12.90
CA GLY A 209 6.61 6.54 11.76
C GLY A 209 5.96 6.17 10.41
N ILE A 210 5.33 5.00 10.33
CA ILE A 210 4.58 4.54 9.17
C ILE A 210 3.41 5.48 8.88
N GLU A 211 2.60 5.84 9.88
CA GLU A 211 1.46 6.75 9.70
C GLU A 211 1.92 8.13 9.20
N PHE A 212 2.97 8.67 9.80
CA PHE A 212 3.53 9.96 9.43
C PHE A 212 4.06 9.97 7.99
N LEU A 213 4.86 8.97 7.62
CA LEU A 213 5.43 8.87 6.28
C LEU A 213 4.34 8.59 5.23
N ASN A 214 3.33 7.80 5.59
CA ASN A 214 2.16 7.56 4.75
C ASN A 214 1.40 8.86 4.43
N MET A 215 1.22 9.75 5.40
CA MET A 215 0.60 11.06 5.18
C MET A 215 1.40 11.88 4.16
N LYS A 216 2.73 11.96 4.34
CA LYS A 216 3.62 12.69 3.42
C LYS A 216 3.61 12.12 1.99
N LEU A 217 3.52 10.80 1.85
CA LEU A 217 3.39 10.16 0.53
C LEU A 217 2.08 10.58 -0.17
N HIS A 218 0.97 10.68 0.56
CA HIS A 218 -0.30 11.17 0.01
C HIS A 218 -0.23 12.65 -0.38
N GLU A 219 0.43 13.48 0.44
CA GLU A 219 0.66 14.90 0.13
C GLU A 219 1.47 15.06 -1.16
N ASN A 220 2.55 14.28 -1.33
CA ASN A 220 3.37 14.29 -2.55
C ASN A 220 2.55 13.94 -3.80
N ILE A 221 1.70 12.92 -3.72
CA ILE A 221 0.78 12.55 -4.81
C ILE A 221 -0.21 13.69 -5.09
N ALA A 222 -0.77 14.31 -4.06
CA ALA A 222 -1.72 15.41 -4.23
C ALA A 222 -1.07 16.62 -4.91
N ILE A 223 0.15 16.98 -4.52
CA ILE A 223 0.94 18.04 -5.18
C ILE A 223 1.13 17.65 -6.65
N PHE A 224 1.62 16.43 -6.94
CA PHE A 224 1.83 15.96 -8.31
C PHE A 224 0.55 16.01 -9.16
N MET A 225 -0.60 15.63 -8.60
CA MET A 225 -1.88 15.61 -9.30
C MET A 225 -2.44 17.00 -9.60
N SER A 226 -2.00 18.03 -8.86
CA SER A 226 -2.40 19.43 -9.06
C SER A 226 -1.65 20.15 -10.18
N LEU A 227 -0.57 19.53 -10.68
CA LEU A 227 0.26 20.04 -11.76
C LEU A 227 -0.21 19.51 -13.13
#